data_AF-A0A517SCZ7-F1
#
_entry.id   AF-A0A517SCZ7-F1
#
_cell.length_a   1.000
_cell.length_b   1.000
_cell.length_c   1.000
_cell.angle_alpha   90.00
_cell.angle_beta   90.00
_cell.angle_gamma   90.00
#
_symmetry.space_group_name_H-M   'P 1'
#
loop_
_entity.id
_entity.type
_entity.pdbx_description
1 polymer ?
#
loop_
_entity_poly.entity_id
_entity_poly.type
_entity_poly.pdbx_seq_one_letter_code
_entity_poly.pdbx_strand_id
1 'polypeptide(L)'
;MSNRLSFRIAALVTAALCIVAAMEAWLIGIAGGSIVPQAAAIAAVTAGVWLGLSAFVPALVTWPLRKLGLAGLWNRIEGCESRSAGCPGGGRFTALAVTMLVSGAICFSANVFSNALTPPPVHLDDQGAYLERADRMQRAEGPLYTVLSVMSDLRSGRFREDNRHPLFLTLLAWRPDERWGRTLAWTFGVAAFVTGVWMVFRRFSLLTAGIFAMLLGMNFNLGQFSVMVVCETLLIWLVSLAYFVLLPAPTASRSLGRRRWRILVASTLLGLSFLTKGTGLVFFGVFLAWLAWQCRPRGGDDIPQEVEDNGVISLVEAYPFRQWVVAMICGVMGFLAVSEPLLERNLRAFGNPFHNVNSLLLFADSYGEFDNLVQGGVTTGEAAESFFKRHSFGDLIDRELRGLVWEAFIMLRMLGPQGLDDGRVIFGLPIAISCGIGLWFERRPAKWLLLGWVFVAWVLFAWYVPIAAGDRFPIPLLLPVLAHAAEGMRRILIASQISSPLAVDVSA
;
A
#
# COMPACT_ATOMS: atom_id res chain seq x y z
N MET A 1 10.15 -12.19 30.98
CA MET A 1 9.41 -13.40 30.51
C MET A 1 10.35 -14.25 29.69
N SER A 2 10.38 -15.58 29.87
CA SER A 2 11.32 -16.43 29.12
C SER A 2 11.08 -16.32 27.60
N ASN A 3 12.13 -16.45 26.77
CA ASN A 3 12.03 -16.44 25.30
C ASN A 3 11.01 -17.45 24.75
N ARG A 4 10.71 -18.51 25.52
CA ARG A 4 9.68 -19.49 25.20
C ARG A 4 8.27 -18.91 25.34
N LEU A 5 8.04 -18.04 26.32
CA LEU A 5 6.72 -17.47 26.60
C LEU A 5 6.32 -16.40 25.57
N SER A 6 7.20 -15.47 25.19
CA SER A 6 6.87 -14.46 24.16
C SER A 6 6.61 -15.09 22.78
N PHE A 7 7.39 -16.10 22.40
CA PHE A 7 7.14 -16.89 21.18
C PHE A 7 5.80 -17.63 21.25
N ARG A 8 5.48 -18.24 22.40
CA ARG A 8 4.19 -18.88 22.63
C ARG A 8 3.04 -17.90 22.52
N ILE A 9 3.16 -16.71 23.10
CA ILE A 9 2.11 -15.68 23.00
C ILE A 9 1.94 -15.22 21.56
N ALA A 10 3.02 -14.91 20.83
CA ALA A 10 2.93 -14.51 19.44
C ALA A 10 2.27 -15.60 18.57
N ALA A 11 2.70 -16.85 18.73
CA ALA A 11 2.13 -17.98 18.00
C ALA A 11 0.67 -18.28 18.41
N LEU A 12 0.30 -18.09 19.69
CA LEU A 12 -1.08 -18.23 20.16
C LEU A 12 -1.98 -17.11 19.65
N VAL A 13 -1.49 -15.87 19.60
CA VAL A 13 -2.22 -14.74 19.01
C VAL A 13 -2.42 -15.00 17.52
N THR A 14 -1.38 -15.42 16.80
CA THR A 14 -1.48 -15.81 15.39
C THR A 14 -2.44 -16.99 15.18
N ALA A 15 -2.40 -18.00 16.04
CA ALA A 15 -3.35 -19.11 16.02
C ALA A 15 -4.79 -18.65 16.23
N ALA A 16 -5.02 -17.77 17.22
CA ALA A 16 -6.34 -17.20 17.49
C ALA A 16 -6.86 -16.39 16.30
N LEU A 17 -6.01 -15.58 15.67
CA LEU A 17 -6.35 -14.83 14.46
C LEU A 17 -6.71 -15.76 13.29
N CYS A 18 -5.98 -16.86 13.10
CA CYS A 18 -6.32 -17.88 12.12
C CYS A 18 -7.65 -18.59 12.43
N ILE A 19 -7.95 -18.84 13.71
CA ILE A 19 -9.24 -19.43 14.12
C ILE A 19 -10.38 -18.46 13.84
N VAL A 20 -10.23 -17.16 14.13
CA VAL A 20 -11.23 -16.14 13.81
C VAL A 20 -11.49 -16.09 12.30
N ALA A 21 -10.42 -16.00 11.49
CA ALA A 21 -10.53 -16.03 10.03
C ALA A 21 -11.20 -17.33 9.52
N ALA A 22 -10.93 -18.46 10.17
CA ALA A 22 -11.55 -19.73 9.84
C ALA A 22 -13.03 -19.79 10.21
N MET A 23 -13.41 -19.27 11.38
CA MET A 23 -14.81 -19.19 11.80
C MET A 23 -15.62 -18.35 10.83
N GLU A 24 -15.07 -17.23 10.34
CA GLU A 24 -15.72 -16.41 9.32
C GLU A 24 -15.86 -17.15 7.99
N ALA A 25 -14.78 -17.75 7.48
CA ALA A 25 -14.84 -18.55 6.27
C ALA A 25 -15.85 -19.71 6.40
N TRP A 26 -15.98 -20.30 7.60
CA TRP A 26 -16.94 -21.37 7.88
C TRP A 26 -18.38 -20.85 7.86
N LEU A 27 -18.65 -19.72 8.52
CA LEU A 27 -19.97 -19.08 8.53
C LEU A 27 -20.42 -18.68 7.12
N ILE A 28 -19.50 -18.12 6.32
CA ILE A 28 -19.75 -17.81 4.91
C ILE A 28 -20.05 -19.09 4.12
N GLY A 29 -19.32 -20.18 4.39
CA GLY A 29 -19.55 -21.46 3.75
C GLY A 29 -20.88 -22.13 4.13
N ILE A 30 -21.36 -21.96 5.35
CA ILE A 30 -22.70 -22.40 5.75
C ILE A 30 -23.76 -21.55 5.03
N ALA A 31 -23.64 -20.23 5.11
CA ALA A 31 -24.62 -19.31 4.54
C ALA A 31 -24.73 -19.44 3.01
N GLY A 32 -23.61 -19.67 2.32
CA GLY A 32 -23.55 -19.81 0.87
C GLY A 32 -23.65 -21.24 0.33
N GLY A 33 -23.74 -22.27 1.20
CA GLY A 33 -23.76 -23.68 0.78
C GLY A 33 -22.53 -24.16 0.00
N SER A 34 -21.42 -23.42 0.07
CA SER A 34 -20.22 -23.67 -0.74
C SER A 34 -19.18 -24.47 0.04
N ILE A 35 -18.67 -25.54 -0.57
CA ILE A 35 -17.62 -26.41 0.01
C ILE A 35 -16.29 -25.67 0.11
N VAL A 36 -16.03 -24.73 -0.78
CA VAL A 36 -14.70 -24.09 -0.88
C VAL A 36 -14.37 -23.15 0.29
N PRO A 37 -15.26 -22.24 0.75
CA PRO A 37 -15.01 -21.47 1.98
C PRO A 37 -14.97 -22.36 3.24
N GLN A 38 -15.69 -23.49 3.26
CA GLN A 38 -15.54 -24.50 4.31
C GLN A 38 -14.15 -25.15 4.27
N ALA A 39 -13.63 -25.46 3.09
CA ALA A 39 -12.27 -25.98 2.92
C ALA A 39 -11.21 -24.92 3.30
N ALA A 40 -11.43 -23.65 2.96
CA ALA A 40 -10.56 -22.54 3.39
C ALA A 40 -10.59 -22.35 4.91
N ALA A 41 -11.76 -22.47 5.53
CA ALA A 41 -11.91 -22.47 6.98
C ALA A 41 -11.15 -23.64 7.62
N ILE A 42 -11.32 -24.86 7.11
CA ILE A 42 -10.57 -26.03 7.60
C ILE A 42 -9.07 -25.79 7.44
N ALA A 43 -8.61 -25.26 6.30
CA ALA A 43 -7.21 -24.94 6.08
C ALA A 43 -6.70 -23.86 7.06
N ALA A 44 -7.48 -22.83 7.33
CA ALA A 44 -7.15 -21.77 8.27
C ALA A 44 -7.16 -22.26 9.74
N VAL A 45 -8.12 -23.08 10.17
CA VAL A 45 -8.09 -23.76 11.48
C VAL A 45 -6.86 -24.66 11.56
N THR A 46 -6.62 -25.48 10.53
CA THR A 46 -5.49 -26.42 10.51
C THR A 46 -4.17 -25.66 10.58
N ALA A 47 -4.04 -24.56 9.85
CA ALA A 47 -2.89 -23.67 9.92
C ALA A 47 -2.78 -23.03 11.31
N GLY A 48 -3.87 -22.53 11.89
CA GLY A 48 -3.91 -21.93 13.23
C GLY A 48 -3.56 -22.91 14.35
N VAL A 49 -4.06 -24.14 14.27
CA VAL A 49 -3.73 -25.23 15.20
C VAL A 49 -2.27 -25.66 15.01
N TRP A 50 -1.82 -25.84 13.76
CA TRP A 50 -0.42 -26.17 13.46
C TRP A 50 0.54 -25.08 13.96
N LEU A 51 0.17 -23.82 13.79
CA LEU A 51 0.83 -22.63 14.34
C LEU A 51 0.92 -22.69 15.87
N GLY A 52 -0.22 -22.86 16.53
CA GLY A 52 -0.31 -22.95 17.98
C GLY A 52 0.52 -24.11 18.53
N LEU A 53 0.50 -25.26 17.87
CA LEU A 53 1.30 -26.43 18.23
C LEU A 53 2.80 -26.23 17.95
N SER A 54 3.16 -25.56 16.85
CA SER A 54 4.55 -25.23 16.52
C SER A 54 5.22 -24.32 17.56
N ALA A 55 4.40 -23.56 18.29
CA ALA A 55 4.82 -22.76 19.44
C ALA A 55 5.46 -23.61 20.56
N PHE A 56 5.04 -24.86 20.66
CA PHE A 56 5.51 -25.83 21.63
C PHE A 56 6.44 -26.88 21.01
N VAL A 57 6.25 -27.19 19.71
CA VAL A 57 6.99 -28.22 18.97
C VAL A 57 7.49 -27.66 17.62
N PRO A 58 8.64 -26.96 17.58
CA PRO A 58 9.18 -26.35 16.34
C PRO A 58 9.46 -27.35 15.21
N ALA A 59 9.65 -28.63 15.54
CA ALA A 59 9.83 -29.71 14.57
C ALA A 59 8.63 -29.85 13.61
N LEU A 60 7.43 -29.42 14.03
CA LEU A 60 6.23 -29.44 13.20
C LEU A 60 6.35 -28.54 11.96
N VAL A 61 7.17 -27.49 12.00
CA VAL A 61 7.40 -26.58 10.86
C VAL A 61 8.53 -27.06 9.98
N THR A 62 9.62 -27.55 10.58
CA THR A 62 10.82 -27.94 9.83
C THR A 62 10.70 -29.30 9.16
N TRP A 63 9.89 -30.21 9.70
CA TRP A 63 9.72 -31.56 9.13
C TRP A 63 9.03 -31.57 7.75
N PRO A 64 7.89 -30.87 7.52
CA PRO A 64 7.26 -30.82 6.20
C PRO A 64 8.17 -30.18 5.15
N LEU A 65 8.85 -29.08 5.50
CA LEU A 65 9.78 -28.39 4.59
C LEU A 65 10.93 -29.29 4.17
N ARG A 66 11.46 -30.11 5.10
CA ARG A 66 12.48 -31.12 4.76
C ARG A 66 11.94 -32.22 3.86
N LYS A 67 10.73 -32.73 4.12
CA LYS A 67 10.07 -33.74 3.28
C LYS A 67 9.78 -33.24 1.86
N LEU A 68 9.44 -31.96 1.69
CA LEU A 68 9.20 -31.34 0.39
C LEU A 68 10.49 -31.00 -0.39
N GLY A 69 11.67 -31.41 0.09
CA GLY A 69 12.95 -31.10 -0.55
C GLY A 69 13.38 -29.63 -0.40
N LEU A 70 12.68 -28.83 0.42
CA LEU A 70 12.98 -27.41 0.66
C LEU A 70 14.02 -27.20 1.77
N ALA A 71 14.69 -28.26 2.22
CA ALA A 71 15.73 -28.19 3.25
C ALA A 71 16.88 -27.23 2.86
N GLY A 72 17.27 -27.21 1.58
CA GLY A 72 18.30 -26.29 1.09
C GLY A 72 17.88 -24.82 1.16
N LEU A 73 16.60 -24.52 0.88
CA LEU A 73 16.05 -23.18 1.04
C LEU A 73 16.02 -22.78 2.52
N TRP A 74 15.55 -23.67 3.39
CA TRP A 74 15.54 -23.45 4.84
C TRP A 74 16.94 -23.11 5.37
N ASN A 75 17.95 -23.90 5.02
CA ASN A 75 19.33 -23.67 5.44
C ASN A 75 19.89 -22.33 4.91
N ARG A 76 19.49 -21.90 3.70
CA ARG A 76 19.86 -20.57 3.18
C ARG A 76 19.21 -19.44 3.97
N ILE A 77 17.94 -19.59 4.33
CA ILE A 77 17.20 -18.60 5.13
C ILE A 77 17.83 -18.48 6.52
N GLU A 78 18.05 -19.60 7.21
CA GLU A 78 18.68 -19.65 8.54
C GLU A 78 20.13 -19.13 8.49
N GLY A 79 20.87 -19.43 7.42
CA GLY A 79 22.22 -18.91 7.16
C GLY A 79 22.29 -17.40 6.92
N CYS A 80 21.27 -16.79 6.32
CA CYS A 80 21.20 -15.34 6.13
C CYS A 80 20.92 -14.59 7.44
N GLU A 81 20.07 -15.14 8.30
CA GLU A 81 19.67 -14.51 9.57
C GLU A 81 20.76 -14.63 10.64
N SER A 82 21.39 -15.82 10.74
CA SER A 82 22.52 -16.06 11.65
C SER A 82 23.70 -15.10 11.41
N ARG A 83 24.00 -14.77 10.14
CA ARG A 83 25.01 -13.75 9.80
C ARG A 83 24.60 -12.32 10.15
N SER A 84 23.30 -12.04 10.18
CA SER A 84 22.78 -10.68 10.37
C SER A 84 22.52 -10.34 11.84
N ALA A 85 22.23 -11.33 12.70
CA ALA A 85 21.68 -11.06 14.02
C ALA A 85 22.69 -11.16 15.18
N GLY A 86 23.80 -11.91 15.06
CA GLY A 86 24.74 -12.13 16.18
C GLY A 86 24.11 -12.67 17.48
N CYS A 87 22.81 -13.00 17.46
CA CYS A 87 22.01 -13.32 18.64
C CYS A 87 21.85 -14.84 18.76
N PRO A 88 22.21 -15.44 19.91
CA PRO A 88 21.93 -16.84 20.20
C PRO A 88 20.41 -17.05 20.31
N GLY A 89 19.79 -17.51 19.22
CA GLY A 89 18.34 -17.70 19.11
C GLY A 89 17.73 -17.66 17.70
N GLY A 90 18.54 -17.38 16.66
CA GLY A 90 18.07 -17.14 15.27
C GLY A 90 17.05 -18.14 14.72
N GLY A 91 17.28 -19.45 14.87
CA GLY A 91 16.39 -20.46 14.26
C GLY A 91 14.92 -20.40 14.70
N ARG A 92 14.62 -19.90 15.92
CA ARG A 92 13.22 -19.74 16.38
C ARG A 92 12.50 -18.60 15.69
N PHE A 93 13.19 -17.48 15.48
CA PHE A 93 12.62 -16.34 14.77
C PHE A 93 12.45 -16.63 13.29
N THR A 94 13.40 -17.35 12.69
CA THR A 94 13.27 -17.87 11.33
C THR A 94 12.00 -18.72 11.19
N ALA A 95 11.78 -19.66 12.12
CA ALA A 95 10.59 -20.50 12.13
C ALA A 95 9.31 -19.70 12.30
N LEU A 96 9.25 -18.78 13.26
CA LEU A 96 8.10 -17.89 13.42
C LEU A 96 7.81 -17.12 12.14
N ALA A 97 8.84 -16.54 11.53
CA ALA A 97 8.71 -15.69 10.37
C ALA A 97 8.21 -16.45 9.14
N VAL A 98 8.83 -17.60 8.81
CA VAL A 98 8.39 -18.46 7.70
C VAL A 98 6.95 -18.92 7.90
N THR A 99 6.61 -19.24 9.14
CA THR A 99 5.29 -19.68 9.52
C THR A 99 4.25 -18.56 9.36
N MET A 100 4.54 -17.34 9.81
CA MET A 100 3.70 -16.16 9.56
C MET A 100 3.59 -15.81 8.08
N LEU A 101 4.64 -15.99 7.27
CA LEU A 101 4.60 -15.81 5.81
C LEU A 101 3.59 -16.77 5.16
N VAL A 102 3.65 -18.05 5.50
CA VAL A 102 2.75 -19.09 4.98
C VAL A 102 1.32 -18.79 5.42
N SER A 103 1.10 -18.51 6.70
CA SER A 103 -0.23 -18.19 7.23
C SER A 103 -0.80 -16.91 6.61
N GLY A 104 0.00 -15.87 6.42
CA GLY A 104 -0.41 -14.65 5.72
C GLY A 104 -0.85 -14.91 4.29
N ALA A 105 -0.13 -15.77 3.54
CA ALA A 105 -0.53 -16.16 2.18
C ALA A 105 -1.84 -16.96 2.15
N ILE A 106 -2.05 -17.85 3.13
CA ILE A 106 -3.31 -18.59 3.31
C ILE A 106 -4.44 -17.61 3.62
N CYS A 107 -4.27 -16.70 4.58
CA CYS A 107 -5.26 -15.69 4.93
C CYS A 107 -5.61 -14.81 3.73
N PHE A 108 -4.62 -14.35 2.97
CA PHE A 108 -4.85 -13.55 1.76
C PHE A 108 -5.71 -14.31 0.75
N SER A 109 -5.36 -15.57 0.49
CA SER A 109 -6.08 -16.42 -0.46
C SER A 109 -7.50 -16.71 0.02
N ALA A 110 -7.70 -16.98 1.32
CA ALA A 110 -9.00 -17.18 1.93
C ALA A 110 -9.87 -15.91 1.85
N ASN A 111 -9.31 -14.74 2.14
CA ASN A 111 -10.00 -13.46 2.06
C ASN A 111 -10.44 -13.13 0.62
N VAL A 112 -9.53 -13.24 -0.36
CA VAL A 112 -9.86 -13.04 -1.78
C VAL A 112 -10.93 -14.01 -2.21
N PHE A 113 -10.78 -15.30 -1.88
CA PHE A 113 -11.73 -16.32 -2.30
C PHE A 113 -13.11 -16.11 -1.66
N SER A 114 -13.15 -15.78 -0.37
CA SER A 114 -14.37 -15.43 0.36
C SER A 114 -15.10 -14.26 -0.31
N ASN A 115 -14.40 -13.17 -0.63
CA ASN A 115 -15.00 -12.04 -1.33
C ASN A 115 -15.42 -12.39 -2.77
N ALA A 116 -14.75 -13.33 -3.43
CA ALA A 116 -15.10 -13.77 -4.78
C ALA A 116 -16.37 -14.63 -4.84
N LEU A 117 -16.76 -15.30 -3.73
CA LEU A 117 -18.00 -16.08 -3.66
C LEU A 117 -19.25 -15.22 -3.53
N THR A 118 -19.12 -14.09 -2.82
CA THR A 118 -20.19 -13.11 -2.62
C THR A 118 -19.70 -11.76 -3.12
N PRO A 119 -19.40 -11.64 -4.42
CA PRO A 119 -18.83 -10.42 -4.93
C PRO A 119 -19.84 -9.28 -4.84
N PRO A 120 -19.38 -8.04 -4.61
CA PRO A 120 -20.24 -6.88 -4.69
C PRO A 120 -20.89 -6.80 -6.08
N PRO A 121 -22.20 -6.45 -6.17
CA PRO A 121 -22.91 -6.38 -7.43
C PRO A 121 -22.25 -5.37 -8.37
N VAL A 122 -22.06 -5.76 -9.62
CA VAL A 122 -21.31 -4.96 -10.60
C VAL A 122 -22.10 -3.75 -11.09
N HIS A 123 -23.43 -3.87 -11.22
CA HIS A 123 -24.27 -2.88 -11.90
C HIS A 123 -24.69 -1.68 -11.04
N LEU A 124 -24.38 -1.69 -9.74
CA LEU A 124 -24.88 -0.68 -8.80
C LEU A 124 -23.81 0.34 -8.36
N ASP A 125 -22.58 0.23 -8.87
CA ASP A 125 -21.44 1.00 -8.36
C ASP A 125 -20.40 1.27 -9.47
N ASP A 126 -19.25 1.84 -9.11
CA ASP A 126 -18.13 2.17 -9.98
C ASP A 126 -17.65 1.03 -10.88
N GLN A 127 -17.83 -0.23 -10.47
CA GLN A 127 -17.48 -1.41 -11.26
C GLN A 127 -18.18 -1.42 -12.62
N GLY A 128 -19.49 -1.15 -12.64
CA GLY A 128 -20.30 -1.13 -13.85
C GLY A 128 -19.85 -0.01 -14.79
N ALA A 129 -19.51 1.15 -14.23
CA ALA A 129 -19.06 2.29 -15.01
C ALA A 129 -17.62 2.10 -15.56
N TYR A 130 -16.74 1.38 -14.86
CA TYR A 130 -15.45 0.94 -15.43
C TYR A 130 -15.67 0.01 -16.63
N LEU A 131 -16.54 -0.98 -16.49
CA LEU A 131 -16.83 -1.96 -17.56
C LEU A 131 -17.51 -1.30 -18.76
N GLU A 132 -18.54 -0.49 -18.52
CA GLU A 132 -19.25 0.24 -19.57
C GLU A 132 -18.29 1.14 -20.34
N ARG A 133 -17.40 1.85 -19.63
CA ARG A 133 -16.45 2.74 -20.30
C ARG A 133 -15.41 1.96 -21.10
N ALA A 134 -14.90 0.86 -20.56
CA ALA A 134 -13.99 -0.03 -21.28
C ALA A 134 -14.64 -0.66 -22.52
N ASP A 135 -15.92 -1.04 -22.45
CA ASP A 135 -16.70 -1.57 -23.58
C ASP A 135 -16.89 -0.51 -24.66
N ARG A 136 -17.24 0.72 -24.29
CA ARG A 136 -17.30 1.85 -25.24
C ARG A 136 -15.94 2.10 -25.93
N MET A 137 -14.84 2.03 -25.18
CA MET A 137 -13.48 2.16 -25.73
C MET A 137 -13.17 1.04 -26.74
N GLN A 138 -13.48 -0.21 -26.39
CA GLN A 138 -13.27 -1.36 -27.28
C GLN A 138 -14.15 -1.29 -28.54
N ARG A 139 -15.41 -0.85 -28.44
CA ARG A 139 -16.32 -0.74 -29.59
C ARG A 139 -15.94 0.38 -30.55
N ALA A 140 -15.41 1.50 -30.05
CA ALA A 140 -15.04 2.64 -30.87
C ALA A 140 -13.85 2.35 -31.81
N GLU A 141 -12.88 1.55 -31.35
CA GLU A 141 -11.64 1.30 -32.10
C GLU A 141 -11.39 -0.16 -32.45
N GLY A 142 -12.24 -1.06 -31.96
CA GLY A 142 -12.15 -2.50 -32.18
C GLY A 142 -11.28 -3.23 -31.14
N PRO A 143 -11.14 -4.56 -31.28
CA PRO A 143 -10.41 -5.43 -30.34
C PRO A 143 -8.89 -5.20 -30.32
N LEU A 144 -8.37 -4.40 -31.26
CA LEU A 144 -6.97 -3.96 -31.31
C LEU A 144 -6.75 -2.62 -30.62
N TYR A 145 -7.69 -2.15 -29.79
CA TYR A 145 -7.47 -0.98 -28.94
C TYR A 145 -6.22 -1.20 -28.08
N THR A 146 -5.12 -0.56 -28.47
CA THR A 146 -3.80 -0.77 -27.88
C THR A 146 -3.49 0.38 -26.94
N VAL A 147 -2.50 0.18 -26.08
CA VAL A 147 -1.92 1.29 -25.30
C VAL A 147 -1.54 2.46 -26.22
N LEU A 148 -1.03 2.20 -27.43
CA LEU A 148 -0.66 3.25 -28.37
C LEU A 148 -1.86 4.07 -28.87
N SER A 149 -3.00 3.42 -29.13
CA SER A 149 -4.17 4.15 -29.59
C SER A 149 -4.77 5.02 -28.49
N VAL A 150 -4.80 4.52 -27.24
CA VAL A 150 -5.15 5.34 -26.06
C VAL A 150 -4.24 6.54 -25.93
N MET A 151 -2.93 6.36 -26.08
CA MET A 151 -1.98 7.48 -25.98
C MET A 151 -2.25 8.50 -27.10
N SER A 152 -2.52 8.07 -28.33
CA SER A 152 -2.90 8.96 -29.43
C SER A 152 -4.20 9.73 -29.13
N ASP A 153 -5.20 9.06 -28.55
CA ASP A 153 -6.48 9.63 -28.18
C ASP A 153 -6.40 10.62 -27.01
N LEU A 154 -5.54 10.33 -26.04
CA LEU A 154 -5.20 11.25 -24.97
C LEU A 154 -4.54 12.50 -25.56
N ARG A 155 -3.47 12.33 -26.35
CA ARG A 155 -2.76 13.46 -26.97
C ARG A 155 -3.67 14.30 -27.86
N SER A 156 -4.53 13.69 -28.67
CA SER A 156 -5.46 14.43 -29.53
C SER A 156 -6.60 15.14 -28.77
N GLY A 157 -6.80 14.85 -27.48
CA GLY A 157 -7.92 15.37 -26.70
C GLY A 157 -9.27 14.74 -27.05
N ARG A 158 -9.29 13.65 -27.83
CA ARG A 158 -10.50 12.89 -28.16
C ARG A 158 -11.01 12.07 -26.97
N PHE A 159 -10.10 11.64 -26.09
CA PHE A 159 -10.48 10.93 -24.87
C PHE A 159 -11.12 11.88 -23.85
N ARG A 160 -12.45 11.84 -23.74
CA ARG A 160 -13.26 12.76 -22.90
C ARG A 160 -13.66 12.23 -21.52
N GLU A 161 -13.29 11.01 -21.16
CA GLU A 161 -13.57 10.49 -19.81
C GLU A 161 -12.64 11.16 -18.78
N ASP A 162 -13.23 11.81 -17.79
CA ASP A 162 -12.52 12.63 -16.80
C ASP A 162 -12.80 12.25 -15.34
N ASN A 163 -13.67 11.26 -15.11
CA ASN A 163 -13.85 10.65 -13.79
C ASN A 163 -12.81 9.53 -13.58
N ARG A 164 -12.67 8.63 -14.56
CA ARG A 164 -11.78 7.47 -14.50
C ARG A 164 -10.53 7.68 -15.35
N HIS A 165 -9.36 7.52 -14.73
CA HIS A 165 -8.09 7.71 -15.41
C HIS A 165 -7.73 6.51 -16.31
N PRO A 166 -6.96 6.71 -17.39
CA PRO A 166 -6.96 5.82 -18.53
C PRO A 166 -6.21 4.49 -18.31
N LEU A 167 -5.30 4.36 -17.35
CA LEU A 167 -4.42 3.18 -17.28
C LEU A 167 -5.20 1.88 -17.04
N PHE A 168 -6.04 1.85 -16.00
CA PHE A 168 -6.84 0.66 -15.69
C PHE A 168 -7.91 0.40 -16.76
N LEU A 169 -8.54 1.46 -17.28
CA LEU A 169 -9.52 1.36 -18.39
C LEU A 169 -8.91 0.76 -19.65
N THR A 170 -7.67 1.13 -19.99
CA THR A 170 -6.95 0.59 -21.15
C THR A 170 -6.73 -0.92 -21.01
N LEU A 171 -6.32 -1.37 -19.82
CA LEU A 171 -6.13 -2.79 -19.54
C LEU A 171 -7.47 -3.55 -19.58
N LEU A 172 -8.53 -2.94 -19.05
CA LEU A 172 -9.87 -3.51 -19.04
C LEU A 172 -10.47 -3.60 -20.46
N ALA A 173 -10.23 -2.61 -21.32
CA ALA A 173 -10.74 -2.53 -22.69
C ALA A 173 -10.24 -3.66 -23.61
N TRP A 174 -9.19 -4.39 -23.23
CA TRP A 174 -8.81 -5.60 -23.95
C TRP A 174 -9.95 -6.63 -23.95
N ARG A 175 -10.63 -6.81 -22.81
CA ARG A 175 -11.81 -7.67 -22.67
C ARG A 175 -12.74 -7.04 -21.63
N PRO A 176 -13.65 -6.15 -22.04
CA PRO A 176 -14.46 -5.34 -21.12
C PRO A 176 -15.61 -6.14 -20.51
N ASP A 177 -15.28 -7.29 -19.93
CA ASP A 177 -16.20 -8.16 -19.22
C ASP A 177 -15.79 -8.27 -17.75
N GLU A 178 -16.77 -8.60 -16.91
CA GLU A 178 -16.59 -8.70 -15.46
C GLU A 178 -15.46 -9.68 -15.09
N ARG A 179 -15.41 -10.85 -15.76
CA ARG A 179 -14.44 -11.89 -15.44
C ARG A 179 -13.01 -11.40 -15.66
N TRP A 180 -12.76 -10.70 -16.77
CA TRP A 180 -11.45 -10.08 -17.02
C TRP A 180 -11.12 -8.98 -16.02
N GLY A 181 -12.08 -8.11 -15.72
CA GLY A 181 -11.90 -7.05 -14.72
C GLY A 181 -11.51 -7.57 -13.34
N ARG A 182 -12.20 -8.61 -12.87
CA ARG A 182 -11.86 -9.29 -11.60
C ARG A 182 -10.50 -9.99 -11.67
N THR A 183 -10.16 -10.58 -12.83
CA THR A 183 -8.85 -11.21 -13.05
C THR A 183 -7.72 -10.19 -12.97
N LEU A 184 -7.89 -9.00 -13.54
CA LEU A 184 -6.93 -7.90 -13.43
C LEU A 184 -6.76 -7.44 -11.99
N ALA A 185 -7.88 -7.17 -11.30
CA ALA A 185 -7.86 -6.74 -9.90
C ALA A 185 -7.17 -7.76 -8.99
N TRP A 186 -7.45 -9.06 -9.18
CA TRP A 186 -6.81 -10.16 -8.49
C TRP A 186 -5.31 -10.24 -8.78
N THR A 187 -4.93 -10.10 -10.05
CA THR A 187 -3.52 -10.13 -10.48
C THR A 187 -2.73 -9.01 -9.81
N PHE A 188 -3.28 -7.79 -9.75
CA PHE A 188 -2.64 -6.68 -9.04
C PHE A 188 -2.64 -6.86 -7.53
N GLY A 189 -3.68 -7.45 -6.94
CA GLY A 189 -3.71 -7.84 -5.53
C GLY A 189 -2.60 -8.82 -5.17
N VAL A 190 -2.44 -9.90 -5.95
CA VAL A 190 -1.36 -10.88 -5.81
C VAL A 190 0.01 -10.22 -6.00
N ALA A 191 0.16 -9.37 -7.02
CA ALA A 191 1.40 -8.65 -7.27
C ALA A 191 1.76 -7.73 -6.10
N ALA A 192 0.80 -6.97 -5.55
CA ALA A 192 0.98 -6.14 -4.36
C ALA A 192 1.41 -6.98 -3.15
N PHE A 193 0.74 -8.12 -2.89
CA PHE A 193 1.08 -9.01 -1.79
C PHE A 193 2.51 -9.56 -1.92
N VAL A 194 2.82 -10.23 -3.03
CA VAL A 194 4.11 -10.90 -3.24
C VAL A 194 5.25 -9.89 -3.26
N THR A 195 5.12 -8.82 -4.03
CA THR A 195 6.19 -7.80 -4.13
C THR A 195 6.32 -7.03 -2.82
N GLY A 196 5.23 -6.70 -2.12
CA GLY A 196 5.26 -6.08 -0.80
C GLY A 196 6.04 -6.90 0.21
N VAL A 197 5.70 -8.20 0.35
CA VAL A 197 6.38 -9.12 1.27
C VAL A 197 7.86 -9.23 0.95
N TRP A 198 8.20 -9.40 -0.34
CA TRP A 198 9.58 -9.45 -0.79
C TRP A 198 10.33 -8.14 -0.50
N MET A 199 9.71 -6.99 -0.75
CA MET A 199 10.33 -5.69 -0.52
C MET A 199 10.58 -5.43 0.96
N VAL A 200 9.66 -5.83 1.85
CA VAL A 200 9.82 -5.75 3.31
C VAL A 200 10.95 -6.66 3.78
N PHE A 201 10.99 -7.92 3.31
CA PHE A 201 12.07 -8.85 3.63
C PHE A 201 13.45 -8.27 3.28
N ARG A 202 13.57 -7.64 2.10
CA ARG A 202 14.83 -7.07 1.61
C ARG A 202 15.27 -5.80 2.35
N ARG A 203 14.36 -5.09 3.03
CA ARG A 203 14.62 -3.75 3.62
C ARG A 203 14.62 -3.71 5.12
N PHE A 204 14.00 -4.70 5.76
CA PHE A 204 13.89 -4.85 7.20
C PHE A 204 14.50 -6.19 7.60
N SER A 205 13.66 -7.18 7.93
CA SER A 205 14.07 -8.52 8.33
C SER A 205 13.06 -9.56 7.87
N LEU A 206 13.41 -10.84 7.97
CA LEU A 206 12.49 -11.93 7.70
C LEU A 206 11.29 -11.91 8.65
N LEU A 207 11.52 -11.66 9.94
CA LEU A 207 10.46 -11.55 10.92
C LEU A 207 9.51 -10.38 10.64
N THR A 208 10.04 -9.21 10.25
CA THR A 208 9.21 -8.09 9.80
C THR A 208 8.34 -8.49 8.61
N ALA A 209 8.91 -9.22 7.64
CA ALA A 209 8.18 -9.69 6.47
C ALA A 209 7.08 -10.71 6.81
N GLY A 210 7.34 -11.61 7.76
CA GLY A 210 6.35 -12.55 8.29
C GLY A 210 5.17 -11.84 8.94
N ILE A 211 5.43 -10.92 9.88
CA ILE A 211 4.39 -10.13 10.53
C ILE A 211 3.61 -9.31 9.47
N PHE A 212 4.31 -8.67 8.55
CA PHE A 212 3.72 -7.90 7.46
C PHE A 212 2.82 -8.76 6.57
N ALA A 213 3.26 -9.94 6.15
CA ALA A 213 2.46 -10.85 5.33
C ALA A 213 1.18 -11.27 6.04
N MET A 214 1.25 -11.49 7.37
CA MET A 214 0.08 -11.81 8.16
C MET A 214 -0.91 -10.64 8.23
N LEU A 215 -0.43 -9.45 8.58
CA LEU A 215 -1.27 -8.23 8.61
C LEU A 215 -1.92 -7.95 7.25
N LEU A 216 -1.12 -8.03 6.18
CA LEU A 216 -1.60 -7.77 4.82
C LEU A 216 -2.56 -8.84 4.35
N GLY A 217 -2.31 -10.11 4.67
CA GLY A 217 -3.15 -11.23 4.27
C GLY A 217 -4.50 -11.24 4.97
N MET A 218 -4.57 -10.75 6.20
CA MET A 218 -5.83 -10.60 6.93
C MET A 218 -6.60 -9.33 6.55
N ASN A 219 -5.97 -8.36 5.90
CA ASN A 219 -6.56 -7.05 5.66
C ASN A 219 -7.79 -7.13 4.74
N PHE A 220 -8.90 -6.56 5.21
CA PHE A 220 -10.17 -6.56 4.46
C PHE A 220 -10.03 -5.89 3.10
N ASN A 221 -9.46 -4.69 3.07
CA ASN A 221 -9.54 -3.85 1.89
C ASN A 221 -8.73 -4.41 0.74
N LEU A 222 -7.53 -4.95 1.01
CA LEU A 222 -6.78 -5.65 -0.04
C LEU A 222 -7.58 -6.84 -0.58
N GLY A 223 -8.20 -7.64 0.28
CA GLY A 223 -9.04 -8.77 -0.13
C GLY A 223 -10.24 -8.36 -0.99
N GLN A 224 -10.98 -7.35 -0.53
CA GLN A 224 -12.17 -6.82 -1.21
C GLN A 224 -11.83 -6.21 -2.57
N PHE A 225 -10.86 -5.29 -2.63
CA PHE A 225 -10.49 -4.65 -3.89
C PHE A 225 -9.79 -5.60 -4.86
N SER A 226 -9.25 -6.74 -4.40
CA SER A 226 -8.71 -7.78 -5.27
C SER A 226 -9.77 -8.56 -6.04
N VAL A 227 -11.05 -8.39 -5.72
CA VAL A 227 -12.14 -9.04 -6.47
C VAL A 227 -13.08 -8.05 -7.15
N MET A 228 -12.93 -6.74 -6.92
CA MET A 228 -13.78 -5.70 -7.54
C MET A 228 -13.16 -5.19 -8.85
N VAL A 229 -14.00 -4.87 -9.83
CA VAL A 229 -13.55 -4.28 -11.11
C VAL A 229 -13.26 -2.78 -10.94
N VAL A 230 -12.21 -2.46 -10.20
CA VAL A 230 -11.79 -1.09 -9.87
C VAL A 230 -10.27 -0.99 -9.84
N CYS A 231 -9.72 0.24 -9.81
CA CYS A 231 -8.28 0.47 -9.99
C CYS A 231 -7.45 0.43 -8.69
N GLU A 232 -8.09 0.25 -7.55
CA GLU A 232 -7.51 0.39 -6.21
C GLU A 232 -6.31 -0.54 -5.99
N THR A 233 -6.36 -1.81 -6.38
CA THR A 233 -5.22 -2.74 -6.20
C THR A 233 -4.01 -2.36 -7.04
N LEU A 234 -4.22 -1.87 -8.27
CA LEU A 234 -3.15 -1.32 -9.10
C LEU A 234 -2.53 -0.09 -8.44
N LEU A 235 -3.35 0.80 -7.90
CA LEU A 235 -2.90 2.02 -7.24
C LEU A 235 -2.10 1.72 -5.95
N ILE A 236 -2.60 0.79 -5.12
CA ILE A 236 -1.88 0.25 -3.95
C ILE A 236 -0.50 -0.24 -4.38
N TRP A 237 -0.45 -1.06 -5.43
CA TRP A 237 0.79 -1.65 -5.89
C TRP A 237 1.80 -0.59 -6.36
N LEU A 238 1.38 0.35 -7.22
CA LEU A 238 2.26 1.36 -7.80
C LEU A 238 2.81 2.34 -6.75
N VAL A 239 1.96 2.88 -5.89
CA VAL A 239 2.37 3.83 -4.83
C VAL A 239 3.29 3.15 -3.82
N SER A 240 3.00 1.90 -3.46
CA SER A 240 3.83 1.11 -2.55
C SER A 240 5.19 0.79 -3.15
N LEU A 241 5.25 0.43 -4.44
CA LEU A 241 6.52 0.22 -5.13
C LEU A 241 7.34 1.51 -5.19
N ALA A 242 6.71 2.66 -5.44
CA ALA A 242 7.40 3.95 -5.43
C ALA A 242 8.05 4.22 -4.06
N TYR A 243 7.32 3.96 -2.97
CA TYR A 243 7.85 4.06 -1.61
C TYR A 243 9.06 3.14 -1.37
N PHE A 244 8.90 1.84 -1.66
CA PHE A 244 9.93 0.85 -1.39
C PHE A 244 11.17 1.06 -2.27
N VAL A 245 11.03 1.55 -3.50
CA VAL A 245 12.19 1.91 -4.34
C VAL A 245 13.04 2.99 -3.67
N LEU A 246 12.42 3.95 -2.98
CA LEU A 246 13.11 5.02 -2.26
C LEU A 246 13.67 4.59 -0.89
N LEU A 247 13.20 3.47 -0.34
CA LEU A 247 13.69 2.88 0.91
C LEU A 247 14.85 1.90 0.63
N PRO A 248 16.14 2.31 0.70
CA PRO A 248 17.25 1.41 0.42
C PRO A 248 17.31 0.22 1.38
N ALA A 249 17.73 -0.92 0.86
CA ALA A 249 18.19 -2.04 1.68
C ALA A 249 19.42 -1.61 2.50
N PRO A 250 19.65 -2.17 3.71
CA PRO A 250 20.79 -1.83 4.56
C PRO A 250 22.15 -2.00 3.86
N THR A 251 22.25 -2.96 2.94
CA THR A 251 23.47 -3.28 2.18
C THR A 251 23.53 -2.61 0.81
N ALA A 252 22.56 -1.76 0.47
CA ALA A 252 22.52 -1.14 -0.85
C ALA A 252 23.70 -0.14 -1.01
N SER A 253 24.40 -0.25 -2.14
CA SER A 253 25.42 0.73 -2.53
C SER A 253 24.84 2.15 -2.51
N ARG A 254 25.59 3.07 -1.90
CA ARG A 254 25.22 4.49 -1.77
C ARG A 254 25.57 5.32 -3.02
N SER A 255 25.93 4.67 -4.13
CA SER A 255 26.32 5.40 -5.34
C SER A 255 25.24 6.35 -5.85
N LEU A 256 25.65 7.55 -6.26
CA LEU A 256 24.75 8.58 -6.77
C LEU A 256 23.94 8.12 -7.97
N GLY A 257 24.54 7.35 -8.88
CA GLY A 257 23.85 6.78 -10.04
C GLY A 257 22.65 5.92 -9.63
N ARG A 258 22.82 5.05 -8.62
CA ARG A 258 21.71 4.24 -8.10
C ARG A 258 20.67 5.08 -7.36
N ARG A 259 21.06 6.17 -6.69
CA ARG A 259 20.10 7.10 -6.08
C ARG A 259 19.25 7.79 -7.15
N ARG A 260 19.87 8.33 -8.20
CA ARG A 260 19.19 8.99 -9.34
C ARG A 260 18.23 8.02 -10.04
N TRP A 261 18.69 6.79 -10.30
CA TRP A 261 17.84 5.74 -10.86
C TRP A 261 16.61 5.45 -9.99
N ARG A 262 16.78 5.31 -8.67
CA ARG A 262 15.65 5.10 -7.75
C ARG A 262 14.66 6.26 -7.76
N ILE A 263 15.14 7.51 -7.79
CA ILE A 263 14.29 8.71 -7.91
C ILE A 263 13.49 8.68 -9.21
N LEU A 264 14.17 8.40 -10.33
CA LEU A 264 13.53 8.30 -11.64
C LEU A 264 12.44 7.22 -11.64
N VAL A 265 12.76 6.00 -11.19
CA VAL A 265 11.82 4.88 -11.11
C VAL A 265 10.63 5.19 -10.20
N ALA A 266 10.87 5.72 -8.99
CA ALA A 266 9.81 6.07 -8.06
C ALA A 266 8.86 7.13 -8.66
N SER A 267 9.44 8.11 -9.35
CA SER A 267 8.64 9.14 -10.02
C SER A 267 7.82 8.59 -11.20
N THR A 268 8.40 7.71 -12.02
CA THR A 268 7.66 7.01 -13.07
C THR A 268 6.50 6.20 -12.50
N LEU A 269 6.69 5.50 -11.37
CA LEU A 269 5.61 4.78 -10.70
C LEU A 269 4.50 5.72 -10.19
N LEU A 270 4.85 6.92 -9.71
CA LEU A 270 3.85 7.94 -9.32
C LEU A 270 3.14 8.54 -10.55
N GLY A 271 3.82 8.67 -11.70
CA GLY A 271 3.19 9.04 -12.96
C GLY A 271 2.19 7.99 -13.46
N LEU A 272 2.53 6.70 -13.37
CA LEU A 272 1.59 5.60 -13.64
C LEU A 272 0.44 5.59 -12.62
N SER A 273 0.71 5.92 -11.36
CA SER A 273 -0.33 6.08 -10.33
C SER A 273 -1.27 7.22 -10.70
N PHE A 274 -0.75 8.35 -11.22
CA PHE A 274 -1.57 9.43 -11.74
C PHE A 274 -2.38 9.01 -12.96
N LEU A 275 -1.86 8.20 -13.88
CA LEU A 275 -2.66 7.59 -14.96
C LEU A 275 -3.71 6.59 -14.46
N THR A 276 -3.66 6.18 -13.19
CA THR A 276 -4.60 5.24 -12.57
C THR A 276 -5.70 5.97 -11.79
N LYS A 277 -5.34 7.03 -11.05
CA LYS A 277 -6.26 7.87 -10.25
C LYS A 277 -5.61 9.23 -9.96
N GLY A 278 -6.43 10.28 -9.83
CA GLY A 278 -5.96 11.63 -9.51
C GLY A 278 -5.10 11.73 -8.23
N THR A 279 -5.30 10.84 -7.27
CA THR A 279 -4.51 10.77 -6.03
C THR A 279 -3.01 10.54 -6.26
N GLY A 280 -2.62 9.95 -7.41
CA GLY A 280 -1.22 9.83 -7.80
C GLY A 280 -0.51 11.17 -7.98
N LEU A 281 -1.23 12.21 -8.44
CA LEU A 281 -0.69 13.58 -8.56
C LEU A 281 -0.39 14.19 -7.19
N VAL A 282 -1.28 13.95 -6.22
CA VAL A 282 -1.11 14.43 -4.83
C VAL A 282 0.15 13.82 -4.22
N PHE A 283 0.32 12.50 -4.33
CA PHE A 283 1.52 11.83 -3.83
C PHE A 283 2.80 12.26 -4.56
N PHE A 284 2.70 12.55 -5.87
CA PHE A 284 3.81 13.12 -6.62
C PHE A 284 4.22 14.52 -6.12
N GLY A 285 3.25 15.40 -5.85
CA GLY A 285 3.51 16.74 -5.29
C GLY A 285 4.26 16.66 -3.95
N VAL A 286 3.80 15.81 -3.04
CA VAL A 286 4.49 15.57 -1.76
C VAL A 286 5.87 14.96 -1.96
N PHE A 287 6.04 14.06 -2.93
CA PHE A 287 7.33 13.48 -3.29
C PHE A 287 8.32 14.56 -3.78
N LEU A 288 7.89 15.49 -4.63
CA LEU A 288 8.74 16.61 -5.07
C LEU A 288 9.10 17.54 -3.92
N ALA A 289 8.15 17.86 -3.02
CA ALA A 289 8.42 18.67 -1.84
C ALA A 289 9.43 17.99 -0.90
N TRP A 290 9.25 16.69 -0.66
CA TRP A 290 10.19 15.87 0.10
C TRP A 290 11.57 15.82 -0.55
N LEU A 291 11.64 15.67 -1.88
CA LEU A 291 12.89 15.63 -2.63
C LEU A 291 13.62 16.99 -2.56
N ALA A 292 12.87 18.08 -2.72
CA ALA A 292 13.38 19.43 -2.62
C ALA A 292 13.98 19.71 -1.24
N TRP A 293 13.33 19.22 -0.18
CA TRP A 293 13.82 19.31 1.20
C TRP A 293 15.03 18.41 1.47
N GLN A 294 14.95 17.12 1.12
CA GLN A 294 15.98 16.12 1.43
C GLN A 294 17.27 16.31 0.66
N CYS A 295 17.20 16.85 -0.55
CA CYS A 295 18.38 17.10 -1.37
C CYS A 295 18.89 18.54 -1.23
N ARG A 296 18.28 19.40 -0.39
CA ARG A 296 18.62 20.82 -0.30
C ARG A 296 20.11 21.01 -0.01
N PRO A 297 20.81 21.91 -0.71
CA PRO A 297 22.17 22.29 -0.33
C PRO A 297 22.17 22.84 1.09
N ARG A 298 22.93 22.23 2.01
CA ARG A 298 23.21 22.81 3.31
C ARG A 298 24.29 23.86 3.09
N GLY A 299 23.97 25.11 3.39
CA GLY A 299 24.91 26.23 3.30
C GLY A 299 25.74 26.24 4.57
N GLY A 300 27.07 26.12 4.41
CA GLY A 300 28.00 25.93 5.52
C GLY A 300 28.34 24.46 5.75
N ASP A 301 29.63 24.20 5.90
CA ASP A 301 30.24 23.06 6.58
C ASP A 301 30.44 21.74 5.80
N ASP A 302 31.73 21.51 5.55
CA ASP A 302 32.50 20.28 5.50
C ASP A 302 31.88 19.07 4.82
N ILE A 303 32.50 18.72 3.69
CA ILE A 303 32.48 17.37 3.14
C ILE A 303 32.72 16.43 4.31
N PRO A 304 31.78 15.52 4.67
CA PRO A 304 32.01 14.57 5.75
C PRO A 304 33.35 13.87 5.51
N GLN A 305 34.23 13.81 6.51
CA GLN A 305 35.59 13.25 6.36
C GLN A 305 35.60 11.84 5.73
N GLU A 306 34.51 11.08 5.93
CA GLU A 306 34.24 9.78 5.26
C GLU A 306 34.17 9.83 3.72
N VAL A 307 33.85 10.99 3.14
CA VAL A 307 33.81 11.27 1.70
C VAL A 307 35.20 11.69 1.20
N GLU A 308 36.01 12.30 2.06
CA GLU A 308 37.39 12.72 1.79
C GLU A 308 38.34 11.51 1.75
N ASP A 309 38.15 10.53 2.64
CA ASP A 309 38.97 9.31 2.72
C ASP A 309 38.71 8.31 1.58
N ASN A 310 37.55 8.40 0.92
CA ASN A 310 37.19 7.56 -0.22
C ASN A 310 37.53 8.27 -1.54
N GLY A 311 38.82 8.44 -1.84
CA GLY A 311 39.42 9.19 -2.96
C GLY A 311 39.00 8.83 -4.41
N VAL A 312 37.87 8.15 -4.60
CA VAL A 312 37.21 7.86 -5.89
C VAL A 312 35.85 8.58 -5.99
N ILE A 313 35.51 9.43 -5.01
CA ILE A 313 34.32 10.28 -5.06
C ILE A 313 34.60 11.49 -5.97
N SER A 314 34.18 11.34 -7.23
CA SER A 314 34.19 12.34 -8.31
C SER A 314 33.94 13.77 -7.84
N LEU A 315 34.70 14.75 -8.37
CA LEU A 315 34.50 16.21 -8.23
C LEU A 315 33.04 16.70 -8.44
N VAL A 316 32.16 15.89 -9.05
CA VAL A 316 30.72 16.17 -9.18
C VAL A 316 30.01 16.07 -7.82
N GLU A 317 30.58 15.33 -6.86
CA GLU A 317 30.03 15.17 -5.51
C GLU A 317 30.23 16.40 -4.62
N ALA A 318 31.18 17.27 -4.97
CA ALA A 318 31.50 18.51 -4.26
C ALA A 318 30.46 19.65 -4.42
N TYR A 319 29.48 19.51 -5.34
CA TYR A 319 28.52 20.57 -5.65
C TYR A 319 27.08 20.17 -5.24
N PRO A 320 26.66 20.45 -4.01
CA PRO A 320 25.35 20.03 -3.48
C PRO A 320 24.17 20.58 -4.30
N PHE A 321 24.31 21.78 -4.87
CA PHE A 321 23.28 22.36 -5.75
C PHE A 321 23.10 21.58 -7.06
N ARG A 322 24.19 21.16 -7.71
CA ARG A 322 24.09 20.36 -8.95
C ARG A 322 23.41 19.02 -8.69
N GLN A 323 23.73 18.37 -7.57
CA GLN A 323 23.06 17.12 -7.19
C GLN A 323 21.56 17.31 -6.92
N TRP A 324 21.21 18.40 -6.22
CA TRP A 324 19.82 18.77 -5.99
C TRP A 324 19.05 18.97 -7.30
N VAL A 325 19.60 19.76 -8.23
CA VAL A 325 19.01 19.98 -9.55
C VAL A 325 18.84 18.68 -10.31
N VAL A 326 19.88 17.83 -10.38
CA VAL A 326 19.79 16.53 -11.07
C VAL A 326 18.75 15.62 -10.43
N ALA A 327 18.65 15.60 -9.10
CA ALA A 327 17.62 14.83 -8.40
C ALA A 327 16.22 15.34 -8.77
N MET A 328 15.99 16.66 -8.75
CA MET A 328 14.71 17.27 -9.15
C MET A 328 14.38 16.97 -10.62
N ILE A 329 15.36 17.04 -11.53
CA ILE A 329 15.18 16.66 -12.94
C ILE A 329 14.79 15.19 -13.06
N CYS A 330 15.49 14.27 -12.39
CA CYS A 330 15.08 12.85 -12.38
C CYS A 330 13.66 12.68 -11.83
N GLY A 331 13.31 13.44 -10.79
CA GLY A 331 11.97 13.47 -10.21
C GLY A 331 10.93 13.96 -11.21
N VAL A 332 11.13 15.04 -11.93
CA VAL A 332 10.15 15.55 -12.89
C VAL A 332 10.09 14.71 -14.16
N MET A 333 11.25 14.34 -14.71
CA MET A 333 11.35 13.56 -15.94
C MET A 333 10.72 12.18 -15.81
N GLY A 334 10.90 11.50 -14.68
CA GLY A 334 10.31 10.18 -14.46
C GLY A 334 8.78 10.21 -14.53
N PHE A 335 8.15 11.22 -13.92
CA PHE A 335 6.71 11.43 -13.91
C PHE A 335 6.22 11.79 -15.32
N LEU A 336 6.80 12.83 -15.92
CA LEU A 336 6.40 13.32 -17.24
C LEU A 336 6.55 12.25 -18.34
N ALA A 337 7.57 11.38 -18.25
CA ALA A 337 7.79 10.33 -19.25
C ALA A 337 6.58 9.39 -19.44
N VAL A 338 5.70 9.27 -18.43
CA VAL A 338 4.47 8.46 -18.52
C VAL A 338 3.20 9.29 -18.42
N SER A 339 3.20 10.40 -17.68
CA SER A 339 1.98 11.19 -17.45
C SER A 339 1.68 12.21 -18.55
N GLU A 340 2.65 12.53 -19.41
CA GLU A 340 2.53 13.58 -20.44
C GLU A 340 1.27 13.45 -21.31
N PRO A 341 0.89 12.25 -21.82
CA PRO A 341 -0.32 12.13 -22.64
C PRO A 341 -1.60 12.55 -21.90
N LEU A 342 -1.69 12.25 -20.60
CA LEU A 342 -2.84 12.65 -19.78
C LEU A 342 -2.84 14.16 -19.50
N LEU A 343 -1.67 14.76 -19.26
CA LEU A 343 -1.53 16.20 -19.08
C LEU A 343 -1.92 16.96 -20.36
N GLU A 344 -1.47 16.49 -21.52
CA GLU A 344 -1.81 17.04 -22.83
C GLU A 344 -3.32 16.91 -23.11
N ARG A 345 -3.90 15.72 -22.84
CA ARG A 345 -5.34 15.50 -22.91
C ARG A 345 -6.09 16.53 -22.08
N ASN A 346 -5.67 16.68 -20.83
CA ASN A 346 -6.32 17.54 -19.87
C ASN A 346 -6.28 19.01 -20.29
N LEU A 347 -5.14 19.48 -20.80
CA LEU A 347 -5.00 20.82 -21.35
C LEU A 347 -5.87 21.05 -22.60
N ARG A 348 -5.88 20.10 -23.54
CA ARG A 348 -6.63 20.25 -24.81
C ARG A 348 -8.14 20.09 -24.65
N ALA A 349 -8.57 19.12 -23.85
CA ALA A 349 -9.98 18.78 -23.70
C ALA A 349 -10.69 19.67 -22.65
N PHE A 350 -9.98 20.09 -21.60
CA PHE A 350 -10.57 20.76 -20.43
C PHE A 350 -9.89 22.08 -20.06
N GLY A 351 -8.83 22.50 -20.75
CA GLY A 351 -8.15 23.78 -20.49
C GLY A 351 -7.28 23.81 -19.22
N ASN A 352 -7.17 22.69 -18.49
CA ASN A 352 -6.39 22.60 -17.25
C ASN A 352 -5.60 21.28 -17.25
N PRO A 353 -4.25 21.28 -17.17
CA PRO A 353 -3.44 20.06 -17.22
C PRO A 353 -3.71 19.08 -16.06
N PHE A 354 -4.24 19.58 -14.94
CA PHE A 354 -4.58 18.78 -13.76
C PHE A 354 -6.08 18.58 -13.59
N HIS A 355 -6.87 18.74 -14.66
CA HIS A 355 -8.31 18.51 -14.64
C HIS A 355 -8.66 17.11 -14.11
N ASN A 356 -9.62 17.09 -13.19
CA ASN A 356 -10.30 15.89 -12.71
C ASN A 356 -11.71 16.33 -12.28
N VAL A 357 -12.75 15.68 -12.80
CA VAL A 357 -14.15 16.06 -12.51
C VAL A 357 -14.47 15.95 -11.02
N ASN A 358 -13.82 15.05 -10.29
CA ASN A 358 -13.97 14.91 -8.83
C ASN A 358 -13.47 16.14 -8.05
N SER A 359 -12.80 17.10 -8.71
CA SER A 359 -12.46 18.38 -8.08
C SER A 359 -13.71 19.22 -7.80
N LEU A 360 -14.82 18.99 -8.53
CA LEU A 360 -16.11 19.63 -8.25
C LEU A 360 -16.71 19.17 -6.91
N LEU A 361 -16.42 17.93 -6.47
CA LEU A 361 -16.85 17.45 -5.15
C LEU A 361 -16.22 18.25 -4.01
N LEU A 362 -15.10 18.95 -4.22
CA LEU A 362 -14.56 19.86 -3.20
C LEU A 362 -15.49 21.05 -2.94
N PHE A 363 -16.43 21.34 -3.83
CA PHE A 363 -17.30 22.51 -3.76
C PHE A 363 -18.79 22.13 -3.80
N ALA A 364 -19.11 20.89 -3.43
CA ALA A 364 -20.48 20.40 -3.29
C ALA A 364 -20.80 20.03 -1.83
N ASP A 365 -22.07 20.12 -1.45
CA ASP A 365 -22.56 19.72 -0.14
C ASP A 365 -23.11 18.29 -0.14
N SER A 366 -23.46 17.77 -1.32
CA SER A 366 -23.98 16.42 -1.49
C SER A 366 -23.66 15.84 -2.88
N TYR A 367 -23.82 14.53 -3.04
CA TYR A 367 -23.71 13.88 -4.35
C TYR A 367 -24.73 14.42 -5.36
N GLY A 368 -25.96 14.71 -4.94
CA GLY A 368 -26.98 15.27 -5.84
C GLY A 368 -26.59 16.66 -6.36
N GLU A 369 -25.94 17.49 -5.55
CA GLU A 369 -25.39 18.77 -6.02
C GLU A 369 -24.21 18.57 -6.96
N PHE A 370 -23.31 17.63 -6.66
CA PHE A 370 -22.23 17.28 -7.59
C PHE A 370 -22.75 16.83 -8.95
N ASP A 371 -23.76 15.97 -8.99
CA ASP A 371 -24.37 15.52 -10.24
C ASP A 371 -24.97 16.70 -11.03
N ASN A 372 -25.61 17.65 -10.34
CA ASN A 372 -26.13 18.87 -10.96
C ASN A 372 -25.00 19.76 -11.53
N LEU A 373 -23.88 19.91 -10.81
CA LEU A 373 -22.72 20.67 -11.29
C LEU A 373 -22.12 20.04 -12.55
N VAL A 374 -21.98 18.71 -12.57
CA VAL A 374 -21.47 17.96 -13.73
C VAL A 374 -22.42 18.08 -14.93
N GLN A 375 -23.72 17.88 -14.73
CA GLN A 375 -24.72 18.00 -15.79
C GLN A 375 -24.84 19.43 -16.34
N GLY A 376 -24.66 20.42 -15.48
CA GLY A 376 -24.65 21.84 -15.85
C GLY A 376 -23.38 22.29 -16.57
N GLY A 377 -22.35 21.44 -16.66
CA GLY A 377 -21.06 21.82 -17.25
C GLY A 377 -20.33 22.90 -16.45
N VAL A 378 -20.56 22.96 -15.14
CA VAL A 378 -19.99 24.00 -14.26
C VAL A 378 -18.49 23.76 -14.10
N THR A 379 -17.70 24.82 -14.25
CA THR A 379 -16.26 24.75 -14.05
C THR A 379 -15.92 24.70 -12.55
N THR A 380 -14.74 24.19 -12.21
CA THR A 380 -14.29 24.17 -10.80
C THR A 380 -14.19 25.57 -10.18
N GLY A 381 -13.85 26.59 -10.96
CA GLY A 381 -13.79 27.97 -10.49
C GLY A 381 -15.18 28.53 -10.14
N GLU A 382 -16.17 28.30 -11.01
CA GLU A 382 -17.57 28.71 -10.76
C GLU A 382 -18.18 27.97 -9.57
N ALA A 383 -17.92 26.66 -9.45
CA ALA A 383 -18.36 25.86 -8.32
C ALA A 383 -17.75 26.39 -7.00
N ALA A 384 -16.44 26.69 -6.99
CA ALA A 384 -15.76 27.27 -5.84
C ALA A 384 -16.34 28.64 -5.45
N GLU A 385 -16.52 29.54 -6.42
CA GLU A 385 -17.10 30.86 -6.18
C GLU A 385 -18.51 30.76 -5.58
N SER A 386 -19.36 29.91 -6.15
CA SER A 386 -20.71 29.66 -5.64
C SER A 386 -20.69 29.06 -4.23
N PHE A 387 -19.81 28.11 -3.98
CA PHE A 387 -19.66 27.46 -2.67
C PHE A 387 -19.23 28.45 -1.58
N PHE A 388 -18.20 29.27 -1.83
CA PHE A 388 -17.71 30.26 -0.86
C PHE A 388 -18.66 31.43 -0.63
N LYS A 389 -19.58 31.71 -1.56
CA LYS A 389 -20.67 32.68 -1.34
C LYS A 389 -21.76 32.15 -0.41
N ARG A 390 -22.00 30.83 -0.41
CA ARG A 390 -23.04 30.18 0.42
C ARG A 390 -22.57 29.83 1.82
N HIS A 391 -21.28 29.61 2.02
CA HIS A 391 -20.73 29.13 3.28
C HIS A 391 -19.95 30.21 4.03
N SER A 392 -20.21 30.31 5.34
CA SER A 392 -19.39 31.12 6.24
C SER A 392 -18.06 30.42 6.52
N PHE A 393 -17.05 31.18 6.99
CA PHE A 393 -15.78 30.61 7.43
C PHE A 393 -15.95 29.56 8.55
N GLY A 394 -16.97 29.73 9.41
CA GLY A 394 -17.32 28.76 10.45
C GLY A 394 -17.77 27.43 9.87
N ASP A 395 -18.56 27.45 8.79
CA ASP A 395 -19.03 26.23 8.11
C ASP A 395 -17.86 25.47 7.47
N LEU A 396 -16.88 26.20 6.90
CA LEU A 396 -15.67 25.60 6.34
C LEU A 396 -14.85 24.86 7.42
N ILE A 397 -14.67 25.50 8.59
CA ILE A 397 -13.96 24.88 9.72
C ILE A 397 -14.72 23.66 10.25
N ASP A 398 -16.02 23.78 10.46
CA ASP A 398 -16.84 22.67 10.98
C ASP A 398 -16.82 21.47 10.03
N ARG A 399 -16.93 21.71 8.72
CA ARG A 399 -16.82 20.68 7.69
C ARG A 399 -15.47 19.96 7.75
N GLU A 400 -14.37 20.71 7.78
CA GLU A 400 -13.02 20.13 7.83
C GLU A 400 -12.79 19.35 9.13
N LEU A 401 -13.21 19.88 10.29
CA LEU A 401 -13.05 19.19 11.57
C LEU A 401 -13.81 17.86 11.63
N ARG A 402 -15.07 17.84 11.16
CA ARG A 402 -15.84 16.60 11.04
C ARG A 402 -15.19 15.63 10.07
N GLY A 403 -14.70 16.15 8.95
CA GLY A 403 -13.91 15.44 7.96
C GLY A 403 -12.68 14.75 8.56
N LEU A 404 -11.89 15.48 9.35
CA LEU A 404 -10.66 14.98 9.97
C LEU A 404 -10.94 13.81 10.93
N VAL A 405 -12.02 13.89 11.71
CA VAL A 405 -12.45 12.81 12.60
C VAL A 405 -12.85 11.57 11.80
N TRP A 406 -13.66 11.75 10.75
CA TRP A 406 -14.10 10.64 9.90
C TRP A 406 -12.95 10.02 9.12
N GLU A 407 -12.06 10.81 8.54
CA GLU A 407 -10.92 10.28 7.80
C GLU A 407 -9.93 9.59 8.73
N ALA A 408 -9.76 10.06 9.97
CA ALA A 408 -8.99 9.31 10.98
C ALA A 408 -9.64 7.95 11.28
N PHE A 409 -10.96 7.91 11.43
CA PHE A 409 -11.71 6.66 11.59
C PHE A 409 -11.52 5.72 10.39
N ILE A 410 -11.63 6.24 9.16
CA ILE A 410 -11.42 5.48 7.91
C ILE A 410 -9.98 4.95 7.83
N MET A 411 -8.98 5.79 8.14
CA MET A 411 -7.56 5.39 8.16
C MET A 411 -7.25 4.30 9.19
N LEU A 412 -7.94 4.27 10.33
CA LEU A 412 -7.83 3.17 11.28
C LEU A 412 -8.57 1.93 10.79
N ARG A 413 -9.82 2.09 10.35
CA ARG A 413 -10.65 1.01 9.82
C ARG A 413 -9.98 0.30 8.65
N MET A 414 -9.26 1.03 7.78
CA MET A 414 -8.61 0.44 6.61
C MET A 414 -7.51 -0.57 6.94
N LEU A 415 -6.94 -0.50 8.15
CA LEU A 415 -5.86 -1.38 8.61
C LEU A 415 -6.37 -2.70 9.18
N GLY A 416 -7.66 -2.78 9.52
CA GLY A 416 -8.25 -3.93 10.19
C GLY A 416 -8.49 -5.15 9.30
N PRO A 417 -8.77 -6.31 9.92
CA PRO A 417 -9.01 -7.56 9.22
C PRO A 417 -10.41 -7.62 8.59
N GLN A 418 -10.67 -8.66 7.79
CA GLN A 418 -12.01 -8.94 7.25
C GLN A 418 -13.04 -9.29 8.35
N GLY A 419 -14.33 -9.13 8.02
CA GLY A 419 -15.48 -9.64 8.79
C GLY A 419 -15.96 -8.82 9.98
N LEU A 420 -15.36 -7.65 10.22
CA LEU A 420 -15.70 -6.79 11.37
C LEU A 420 -16.35 -5.46 11.00
N ASP A 421 -16.72 -5.22 9.74
CA ASP A 421 -17.31 -3.95 9.26
C ASP A 421 -16.63 -2.70 9.86
N ASP A 422 -17.34 -1.91 10.65
CA ASP A 422 -16.79 -0.73 11.33
C ASP A 422 -15.96 -1.06 12.57
N GLY A 423 -16.17 -2.23 13.17
CA GLY A 423 -15.36 -2.78 14.27
C GLY A 423 -13.89 -3.05 13.90
N ARG A 424 -13.54 -3.04 12.60
CA ARG A 424 -12.15 -3.08 12.11
C ARG A 424 -11.25 -2.02 12.76
N VAL A 425 -11.81 -0.88 13.17
CA VAL A 425 -11.11 0.20 13.88
C VAL A 425 -10.40 -0.29 15.17
N ILE A 426 -10.97 -1.28 15.85
CA ILE A 426 -10.45 -1.84 17.12
C ILE A 426 -9.08 -2.48 16.89
N PHE A 427 -8.90 -3.16 15.75
CA PHE A 427 -7.63 -3.74 15.33
C PHE A 427 -6.74 -2.72 14.61
N GLY A 428 -7.34 -1.75 13.93
CA GLY A 428 -6.63 -0.66 13.26
C GLY A 428 -5.79 0.19 14.21
N LEU A 429 -6.32 0.52 15.39
CA LEU A 429 -5.64 1.34 16.39
C LEU A 429 -4.29 0.74 16.87
N PRO A 430 -4.20 -0.50 17.37
CA PRO A 430 -2.92 -1.08 17.76
C PRO A 430 -1.95 -1.26 16.57
N ILE A 431 -2.45 -1.48 15.35
CA ILE A 431 -1.62 -1.50 14.13
C ILE A 431 -1.04 -0.09 13.86
N ALA A 432 -1.85 0.96 13.97
CA ALA A 432 -1.42 2.35 13.80
C ALA A 432 -0.39 2.77 14.86
N ILE A 433 -0.61 2.40 16.13
CA ILE A 433 0.38 2.62 17.22
C ILE A 433 1.70 1.91 16.88
N SER A 434 1.62 0.66 16.43
CA SER A 434 2.80 -0.10 16.00
C SER A 434 3.50 0.58 14.82
N CYS A 435 2.75 1.17 13.87
CA CYS A 435 3.31 1.96 12.77
C CYS A 435 4.06 3.18 13.30
N GLY A 436 3.48 3.91 14.25
CA GLY A 436 4.13 5.03 14.93
C GLY A 436 5.46 4.63 15.58
N ILE A 437 5.50 3.48 16.26
CA ILE A 437 6.74 2.92 16.84
C ILE A 437 7.76 2.58 15.74
N GLY A 438 7.32 1.91 14.66
CA GLY A 438 8.19 1.60 13.51
C GLY A 438 8.82 2.85 12.89
N LEU A 439 8.00 3.88 12.65
CA LEU A 439 8.43 5.18 12.10
C LEU A 439 9.32 5.98 13.05
N TRP A 440 9.07 5.90 14.35
CA TRP A 440 9.89 6.55 15.38
C TRP A 440 11.35 6.08 15.30
N PHE A 441 11.55 4.76 15.17
CA PHE A 441 12.88 4.16 15.09
C PHE A 441 13.47 4.09 13.68
N GLU A 442 12.68 4.41 12.65
CA GLU A 442 13.20 4.53 11.29
C GLU A 442 14.16 5.72 11.21
N ARG A 443 15.38 5.51 10.72
CA ARG A 443 16.37 6.57 10.55
C ARG A 443 16.44 7.08 9.12
N ARG A 444 15.92 6.31 8.17
CA ARG A 444 15.97 6.64 6.74
C ARG A 444 15.03 7.81 6.41
N PRO A 445 15.43 8.72 5.50
CA PRO A 445 14.65 9.92 5.18
C PRO A 445 13.29 9.61 4.54
N ALA A 446 13.11 8.42 3.97
CA ALA A 446 11.86 7.96 3.38
C ALA A 446 10.70 7.91 4.39
N LYS A 447 10.94 7.87 5.71
CA LYS A 447 9.86 7.98 6.71
C LYS A 447 9.08 9.29 6.61
N TRP A 448 9.79 10.38 6.32
CA TRP A 448 9.18 11.71 6.19
C TRP A 448 8.31 11.83 4.94
N LEU A 449 8.65 11.09 3.89
CA LEU A 449 7.79 10.98 2.71
C LEU A 449 6.48 10.28 3.07
N LEU A 450 6.54 9.14 3.80
CA LEU A 450 5.32 8.45 4.23
C LEU A 450 4.49 9.30 5.18
N LEU A 451 5.10 9.98 6.15
CA LEU A 451 4.39 10.91 7.04
C LEU A 451 3.74 12.05 6.24
N GLY A 452 4.44 12.62 5.25
CA GLY A 452 3.87 13.63 4.37
C GLY A 452 2.69 13.10 3.55
N TRP A 453 2.78 11.88 3.01
CA TRP A 453 1.66 11.25 2.30
C TRP A 453 0.47 10.96 3.19
N VAL A 454 0.70 10.40 4.38
CA VAL A 454 -0.38 10.15 5.36
C VAL A 454 -1.03 11.46 5.78
N PHE A 455 -0.24 12.49 6.09
CA PHE A 455 -0.76 13.79 6.49
C PHE A 455 -1.59 14.44 5.39
N VAL A 456 -1.07 14.50 4.16
CA VAL A 456 -1.81 15.11 3.04
C VAL A 456 -3.04 14.30 2.67
N ALA A 457 -2.98 12.96 2.69
CA ALA A 457 -4.17 12.15 2.49
C ALA A 457 -5.22 12.44 3.57
N TRP A 458 -4.82 12.54 4.84
CA TRP A 458 -5.73 12.79 5.95
C TRP A 458 -6.43 14.15 5.81
N VAL A 459 -5.67 15.22 5.57
CA VAL A 459 -6.21 16.59 5.46
C VAL A 459 -7.01 16.76 4.17
N LEU A 460 -6.49 16.30 3.02
CA LEU A 460 -7.16 16.51 1.75
C LEU A 460 -8.49 15.73 1.68
N PHE A 461 -8.51 14.49 2.16
CA PHE A 461 -9.73 13.68 2.12
C PHE A 461 -10.68 13.99 3.28
N ALA A 462 -10.23 14.59 4.38
CA ALA A 462 -11.13 15.15 5.39
C ALA A 462 -12.17 16.08 4.77
N TRP A 463 -11.76 16.98 3.88
CA TRP A 463 -12.69 17.87 3.17
C TRP A 463 -13.73 17.14 2.31
N TYR A 464 -13.36 15.98 1.77
CA TYR A 464 -14.10 15.21 0.77
C TYR A 464 -15.06 14.18 1.40
N VAL A 465 -14.65 13.55 2.51
CA VAL A 465 -15.34 12.47 3.20
C VAL A 465 -16.79 12.78 3.61
N PRO A 466 -17.15 14.00 4.07
CA PRO A 466 -18.52 14.35 4.40
C PRO A 466 -19.52 14.11 3.26
N ILE A 467 -19.08 14.18 2.00
CA ILE A 467 -19.90 13.85 0.84
C ILE A 467 -19.75 12.37 0.50
N ALA A 468 -18.50 11.92 0.48
CA ALA A 468 -18.08 10.71 -0.20
C ALA A 468 -17.11 9.92 0.67
N ALA A 469 -17.64 9.32 1.73
CA ALA A 469 -16.86 8.48 2.64
C ALA A 469 -16.50 7.15 1.97
N GLY A 470 -15.23 6.74 2.06
CA GLY A 470 -14.82 5.43 1.55
C GLY A 470 -13.38 5.06 1.90
N ASP A 471 -13.14 3.77 2.13
CA ASP A 471 -11.81 3.23 2.47
C ASP A 471 -10.78 3.40 1.33
N ARG A 472 -11.26 3.68 0.11
CA ARG A 472 -10.48 3.73 -1.13
C ARG A 472 -9.54 4.94 -1.29
N PHE A 473 -9.63 5.96 -0.45
CA PHE A 473 -8.80 7.17 -0.57
C PHE A 473 -7.42 7.00 0.09
N PRO A 474 -7.31 6.59 1.37
CA PRO A 474 -6.02 6.37 2.01
C PRO A 474 -5.38 5.02 1.66
N ILE A 475 -6.14 4.10 1.03
CA ILE A 475 -5.67 2.75 0.72
C ILE A 475 -4.35 2.65 -0.05
N PRO A 476 -3.94 3.58 -0.94
CA PRO A 476 -2.67 3.43 -1.64
C PRO A 476 -1.45 3.39 -0.70
N LEU A 477 -1.61 3.86 0.54
CA LEU A 477 -0.58 3.87 1.58
C LEU A 477 -0.56 2.57 2.42
N LEU A 478 -1.44 1.61 2.15
CA LEU A 478 -1.65 0.41 2.95
C LEU A 478 -0.34 -0.37 3.20
N LEU A 479 0.41 -0.72 2.15
CA LEU A 479 1.63 -1.54 2.33
C LEU A 479 2.74 -0.76 3.06
N PRO A 480 3.08 0.51 2.73
CA PRO A 480 4.03 1.29 3.51
C PRO A 480 3.67 1.38 5.00
N VAL A 481 2.39 1.64 5.32
CA VAL A 481 1.92 1.73 6.70
C VAL A 481 2.02 0.38 7.41
N LEU A 482 1.55 -0.71 6.79
CA LEU A 482 1.64 -2.05 7.38
C LEU A 482 3.10 -2.53 7.52
N ALA A 483 4.00 -2.13 6.64
CA ALA A 483 5.42 -2.47 6.74
C ALA A 483 6.07 -1.85 7.99
N HIS A 484 5.78 -0.58 8.26
CA HIS A 484 6.25 0.07 9.49
C HIS A 484 5.51 -0.43 10.72
N ALA A 485 4.23 -0.79 10.62
CA ALA A 485 3.51 -1.46 11.70
C ALA A 485 4.17 -2.79 12.07
N ALA A 486 4.49 -3.62 11.09
CA ALA A 486 5.20 -4.88 11.29
C ALA A 486 6.59 -4.68 11.92
N GLU A 487 7.30 -3.62 11.55
CA GLU A 487 8.60 -3.29 12.14
C GLU A 487 8.46 -2.83 13.60
N GLY A 488 7.43 -2.05 13.93
CA GLY A 488 7.11 -1.69 15.31
C GLY A 488 6.76 -2.90 16.16
N MET A 489 5.90 -3.80 15.66
CA MET A 489 5.56 -5.05 16.34
C MET A 489 6.78 -5.93 16.58
N ARG A 490 7.68 -6.06 15.58
CA ARG A 490 8.94 -6.78 15.73
C ARG A 490 9.79 -6.23 16.88
N ARG A 491 9.89 -4.90 16.99
CA ARG A 491 10.68 -4.24 18.04
C ARG A 491 10.10 -4.51 19.43
N ILE A 492 8.77 -4.43 19.58
CA ILE A 492 8.09 -4.78 20.83
C ILE A 492 8.37 -6.23 21.22
N LEU A 493 8.27 -7.16 20.27
CA LEU A 493 8.55 -8.58 20.50
C LEU A 493 9.98 -8.81 20.99
N ILE A 494 10.98 -8.16 20.39
CA ILE A 494 12.40 -8.30 20.78
C ILE A 494 12.67 -7.62 22.13
N ALA A 495 12.11 -6.44 22.39
CA ALA A 495 12.30 -5.74 23.66
C ALA A 495 11.75 -6.55 24.86
N SER A 496 10.66 -7.29 24.65
CA SER A 496 10.09 -8.20 25.67
C SER A 496 11.04 -9.35 26.05
N GLN A 497 12.02 -9.68 25.20
CA GLN A 497 12.99 -10.74 25.46
C GLN A 497 14.20 -10.25 26.25
N ILE A 498 14.69 -9.04 25.96
CA ILE A 498 15.86 -8.45 26.64
C ILE A 498 15.54 -8.11 28.10
N SER A 499 14.30 -7.71 28.38
CA SER A 499 13.84 -7.33 29.73
C SER A 499 13.54 -8.51 30.65
N SER A 500 13.73 -9.75 30.21
CA SER A 500 13.73 -10.87 31.15
C SER A 500 15.06 -10.84 31.88
N PRO A 501 15.11 -10.42 33.16
CA PRO A 501 16.36 -10.31 33.89
C PRO A 501 17.06 -11.66 33.75
N LEU A 502 18.35 -11.61 33.42
CA LEU A 502 19.27 -12.69 33.72
C LEU A 502 18.83 -13.19 35.09
N ALA A 503 18.34 -14.42 35.15
CA ALA A 503 18.34 -15.14 36.40
C ALA A 503 19.81 -15.11 36.79
N VAL A 504 20.14 -14.12 37.63
CA VAL A 504 21.41 -14.07 38.33
C VAL A 504 21.40 -15.43 39.01
N ASP A 505 22.28 -16.32 38.57
CA ASP A 505 22.61 -17.51 39.32
C ASP A 505 23.13 -17.02 40.67
N VAL A 506 22.21 -16.76 41.60
CA VAL A 506 22.48 -16.61 43.02
C VAL A 506 22.65 -18.04 43.55
N SER A 507 23.70 -18.70 43.05
CA SER A 507 24.30 -19.88 43.62
C SER A 507 25.79 -19.59 43.73
N ALA A 508 26.11 -18.69 44.65
CA ALA A 508 27.43 -18.51 45.24
C ALA A 508 27.27 -18.64 46.75
#